data_AF-A0AAE1Q2U3-F1
#
_entry.id   AF-A0AAE1Q2U3-F1
#
_cell.length_a   1.000
_cell.length_b   1.000
_cell.length_c   1.000
_cell.angle_alpha   90.00
_cell.angle_beta   90.00
_cell.angle_gamma   90.00
#
_symmetry.space_group_name_H-M   'P 1'
#
loop_
_entity.id
_entity.type
_entity.pdbx_description
1 polymer ?
#
loop_
_entity_poly.entity_id
_entity_poly.type
_entity_poly.pdbx_seq_one_letter_code
_entity_poly.pdbx_strand_id
1 'polypeptide(L)'
;MCSDNVFVVTKGDQTLSNRSISLDGLSPYNHEEADSRIFTHDLHAAKQQMTSVLIKTCDTDILIVAVSVFATLQDAGMEMLWLEFSLVFKKLSQYPPVVENADYNVLDMLVITMYDKNSTVDKVDEARLDLFARKQRPYYGIPPTSTALIQHVKWSVYQAGSIWGQATVCKMQTESPANWGWQKGKSFGRPFHPLPRVVSS
;
A
#
# COMPACT_ATOMS: atom_id res chain seq x y z
N MET A 1 0.66 -20.61 27.46
CA MET A 1 0.09 -19.27 27.20
C MET A 1 1.27 -18.32 27.20
N CYS A 2 1.79 -17.94 26.03
CA CYS A 2 3.02 -17.15 25.96
C CYS A 2 2.66 -15.68 25.73
N SER A 3 3.08 -14.86 26.71
CA SER A 3 3.52 -13.47 26.59
C SER A 3 2.47 -12.34 26.54
N ASP A 4 2.61 -11.43 27.50
CA ASP A 4 2.03 -10.10 27.55
C ASP A 4 2.38 -9.28 26.31
N ASN A 5 1.42 -9.02 25.43
CA ASN A 5 1.64 -8.17 24.24
C ASN A 5 1.95 -6.72 24.64
N VAL A 6 3.02 -6.17 24.07
CA VAL A 6 3.39 -4.75 24.16
C VAL A 6 2.84 -4.03 22.93
N PHE A 7 2.05 -2.98 23.15
CA PHE A 7 1.53 -2.10 22.11
C PHE A 7 2.15 -0.73 22.28
N VAL A 8 2.87 -0.27 21.26
CA VAL A 8 3.40 1.09 21.19
C VAL A 8 2.67 1.80 20.05
N VAL A 9 2.09 2.97 20.34
CA VAL A 9 1.25 3.70 19.39
C VAL A 9 1.66 5.16 19.37
N THR A 10 1.80 5.71 18.17
CA THR A 10 1.91 7.14 17.96
C THR A 10 0.53 7.74 17.70
N LYS A 11 0.17 8.77 18.45
CA LYS A 11 -1.06 9.56 18.24
C LYS A 11 -0.75 11.05 18.38
N GLY A 12 -0.95 11.81 17.30
CA GLY A 12 -0.72 13.25 17.32
C GLY A 12 0.77 13.58 17.42
N ASP A 13 1.19 14.10 18.56
CA ASP A 13 2.56 14.43 18.97
C ASP A 13 3.10 13.50 20.07
N GLN A 14 2.31 12.50 20.48
CA GLN A 14 2.63 11.60 21.60
C GLN A 14 2.93 10.18 21.14
N THR A 15 3.75 9.49 21.93
CA THR A 15 3.96 8.05 21.86
C THR A 15 3.46 7.43 23.16
N LEU A 16 2.60 6.43 23.07
CA LEU A 16 1.97 5.76 24.20
C LEU A 16 2.33 4.27 24.16
N SER A 17 2.43 3.66 25.33
CA SER A 17 2.59 2.22 25.47
C SER A 17 1.58 1.67 26.48
N ASN A 18 1.07 0.47 26.24
CA ASN A 18 0.23 -0.25 27.22
C ASN A 18 1.05 -0.84 28.38
N ARG A 19 2.37 -0.79 28.31
CA ARG A 19 3.31 -1.30 29.33
C ARG A 19 4.35 -0.23 29.69
N SER A 20 4.91 -0.34 30.89
CA SER A 20 6.02 0.50 31.34
C SER A 20 7.31 0.01 30.68
N ILE A 21 7.58 0.54 29.48
CA ILE A 21 8.81 0.33 28.72
C ILE A 21 9.49 1.69 28.53
N SER A 22 10.81 1.72 28.31
CA SER A 22 11.48 2.94 27.85
C SER A 22 10.90 3.33 26.50
N LEU A 23 10.54 4.60 26.33
CA LEU A 23 10.11 5.20 25.06
C LEU A 23 11.19 6.11 24.48
N ASP A 24 12.43 5.96 24.95
CA ASP A 24 13.55 6.79 24.54
C ASP A 24 13.84 6.62 23.05
N GLY A 25 13.97 7.74 22.35
CA GLY A 25 14.14 7.76 20.89
C GLY A 25 12.84 7.69 20.09
N LEU A 26 11.67 7.58 20.74
CA LEU A 26 10.36 7.73 20.10
C LEU A 26 9.73 9.11 20.30
N SER A 27 10.35 9.96 21.13
CA SER A 27 9.98 11.37 21.33
C SER A 27 11.21 12.20 21.75
N PRO A 28 11.22 13.52 21.50
CA PRO A 28 10.34 14.24 20.57
C PRO A 28 10.63 13.83 19.12
N TYR A 29 9.63 13.92 18.24
CA TYR A 29 9.76 13.56 16.83
C TYR A 29 9.24 14.68 15.93
N ASN A 30 9.79 14.76 14.72
CA ASN A 30 9.44 15.77 13.72
C ASN A 30 9.05 15.17 12.36
N HIS A 31 8.95 13.84 12.26
CA HIS A 31 8.48 13.19 11.03
C HIS A 31 7.00 13.54 10.80
N GLU A 32 6.71 14.11 9.63
CA GLU A 32 5.35 14.48 9.20
C GLU A 32 4.53 13.24 8.80
N GLU A 33 5.16 12.27 8.14
CA GLU A 33 4.48 11.14 7.52
C GLU A 33 4.64 9.83 8.32
N ALA A 34 3.56 9.02 8.33
CA ALA A 34 3.48 7.78 9.11
C ALA A 34 4.40 6.68 8.57
N ASP A 35 4.69 6.72 7.27
CA ASP A 35 5.51 5.77 6.53
C ASP A 35 7.00 5.87 6.88
N SER A 36 7.51 7.05 7.14
CA SER A 36 8.83 7.26 7.73
C SER A 36 8.81 6.93 9.22
N ARG A 37 7.70 7.24 9.91
CA ARG A 37 7.60 7.09 11.36
C ARG A 37 7.68 5.63 11.80
N ILE A 38 7.14 4.69 11.04
CA ILE A 38 7.14 3.27 11.40
C ILE A 38 8.56 2.76 11.68
N PHE A 39 9.55 3.21 10.91
CA PHE A 39 10.95 2.77 11.08
C PHE A 39 11.62 3.30 12.35
N THR A 40 11.09 4.38 12.95
CA THR A 40 11.53 4.80 14.29
C THR A 40 11.06 3.82 15.37
N HIS A 41 9.87 3.23 15.20
CA HIS A 41 9.39 2.16 16.06
C HIS A 41 10.20 0.88 15.86
N ASP A 42 10.56 0.57 14.62
CA ASP A 42 11.43 -0.58 14.32
C ASP A 42 12.81 -0.44 14.95
N LEU A 43 13.41 0.77 14.87
CA LEU A 43 14.68 1.05 15.51
C LEU A 43 14.59 0.96 17.04
N HIS A 44 13.49 1.46 17.62
CA HIS A 44 13.23 1.31 19.05
C HIS A 44 13.10 -0.17 19.43
N ALA A 45 12.34 -0.95 18.66
CA ALA A 45 12.17 -2.39 18.84
C ALA A 45 13.53 -3.13 18.79
N ALA A 46 14.38 -2.80 17.81
CA ALA A 46 15.74 -3.34 17.70
C ALA A 46 16.59 -3.04 18.94
N LYS A 47 16.55 -1.79 19.43
CA LYS A 47 17.22 -1.39 20.68
C LYS A 47 16.66 -2.09 21.92
N GLN A 48 15.41 -2.52 21.89
CA GLN A 48 14.78 -3.38 22.91
C GLN A 48 15.04 -4.88 22.65
N GLN A 49 16.04 -5.23 21.82
CA GLN A 49 16.47 -6.60 21.51
C GLN A 49 15.44 -7.42 20.71
N MET A 50 14.49 -6.76 20.04
CA MET A 50 13.64 -7.44 19.07
C MET A 50 14.41 -7.64 17.76
N THR A 51 14.54 -8.88 17.32
CA THR A 51 15.34 -9.23 16.13
C THR A 51 14.51 -9.35 14.85
N SER A 52 13.17 -9.38 14.95
CA SER A 52 12.28 -9.53 13.80
C SER A 52 11.08 -8.60 13.90
N VAL A 53 10.79 -7.90 12.79
CA VAL A 53 9.62 -7.03 12.66
C VAL A 53 8.81 -7.39 11.41
N LEU A 54 7.48 -7.32 11.53
CA LEU A 54 6.54 -7.41 10.41
C LEU A 54 5.78 -6.08 10.28
N ILE A 55 6.02 -5.36 9.20
CA ILE A 55 5.24 -4.18 8.81
C ILE A 55 4.11 -4.64 7.90
N LYS A 56 2.87 -4.34 8.29
CA LYS A 56 1.71 -4.47 7.40
C LYS A 56 1.44 -3.13 6.74
N THR A 57 1.51 -3.08 5.42
CA THR A 57 1.34 -1.83 4.66
C THR A 57 0.56 -2.04 3.38
N CYS A 58 -0.08 -0.98 2.88
CA CYS A 58 -0.58 -0.90 1.51
C CYS A 58 0.19 0.12 0.66
N ASP A 59 1.15 0.80 1.28
CA ASP A 59 1.94 1.87 0.69
C ASP A 59 3.31 1.34 0.25
N THR A 60 3.66 1.61 -1.01
CA THR A 60 4.91 1.18 -1.62
C THR A 60 6.11 2.00 -1.15
N ASP A 61 5.91 3.22 -0.67
CA ASP A 61 7.02 4.07 -0.22
C ASP A 61 7.71 3.46 1.01
N ILE A 62 6.96 2.70 1.82
CA ILE A 62 7.50 1.85 2.89
C ILE A 62 8.58 0.89 2.39
N LEU A 63 8.44 0.31 1.19
CA LEU A 63 9.47 -0.58 0.65
C LEU A 63 10.77 0.18 0.37
N ILE A 64 10.66 1.37 -0.21
CA ILE A 64 11.81 2.21 -0.53
C ILE A 64 12.49 2.69 0.75
N VAL A 65 11.71 3.16 1.71
CA VAL A 65 12.23 3.58 3.02
C VAL A 65 12.86 2.40 3.74
N ALA A 66 12.23 1.22 3.76
CA ALA A 66 12.78 0.00 4.37
C ALA A 66 14.16 -0.33 3.81
N VAL A 67 14.32 -0.35 2.49
CA VAL A 67 15.62 -0.59 1.85
C VAL A 67 16.66 0.44 2.27
N SER A 68 16.27 1.71 2.41
CA SER A 68 17.20 2.79 2.78
C SER A 68 17.66 2.72 4.25
N VAL A 69 16.81 2.25 5.17
CA VAL A 69 17.09 2.24 6.61
C VAL A 69 17.50 0.88 7.17
N PHE A 70 17.39 -0.20 6.38
CA PHE A 70 17.61 -1.56 6.88
C PHE A 70 19.01 -1.76 7.47
N ALA A 71 20.06 -1.21 6.86
CA ALA A 71 21.43 -1.29 7.40
C ALA A 71 21.51 -0.68 8.81
N THR A 72 20.88 0.47 9.03
CA THR A 72 20.80 1.11 10.34
C THR A 72 20.06 0.25 11.37
N LEU A 73 19.00 -0.45 10.94
CA LEU A 73 18.27 -1.37 11.80
C LEU A 73 19.12 -2.61 12.15
N GLN A 74 19.90 -3.12 11.20
CA GLN A 74 20.82 -4.23 11.42
C GLN A 74 21.91 -3.87 12.42
N ASP A 75 22.49 -2.67 12.31
CA ASP A 75 23.46 -2.16 13.28
C ASP A 75 22.88 -2.06 14.70
N ALA A 76 21.56 -1.87 14.81
CA ALA A 76 20.83 -1.86 16.08
C ALA A 76 20.39 -3.25 16.57
N GLY A 77 20.68 -4.33 15.82
CA GLY A 77 20.36 -5.71 16.19
C GLY A 77 19.14 -6.33 15.50
N MET A 78 18.54 -5.66 14.51
CA MET A 78 17.46 -6.24 13.71
C MET A 78 18.02 -7.28 12.73
N GLU A 79 17.54 -8.51 12.79
CA GLU A 79 17.93 -9.57 11.86
C GLU A 79 17.00 -9.64 10.65
N MET A 80 15.69 -9.51 10.88
CA MET A 80 14.66 -9.73 9.87
C MET A 80 13.63 -8.59 9.83
N LEU A 81 13.38 -8.06 8.64
CA LEU A 81 12.32 -7.09 8.38
C LEU A 81 11.40 -7.63 7.28
N TRP A 82 10.14 -7.88 7.64
CA TRP A 82 9.12 -8.39 6.72
C TRP A 82 8.13 -7.29 6.37
N LEU A 83 7.81 -7.16 5.08
CA LEU A 83 6.73 -6.31 4.60
C LEU A 83 5.58 -7.19 4.10
N GLU A 84 4.43 -7.09 4.76
CA GLU A 84 3.19 -7.75 4.32
C GLU A 84 2.25 -6.73 3.69
N PHE A 85 1.93 -6.98 2.43
CA PHE A 85 0.93 -6.23 1.69
C PHE A 85 -0.43 -6.94 1.71
N SER A 86 -1.50 -6.18 1.50
CA SER A 86 -2.88 -6.72 1.46
C SER A 86 -2.99 -7.91 0.51
N LEU A 87 -3.72 -8.96 0.93
CA LEU A 87 -3.94 -10.18 0.16
C LEU A 87 -4.58 -9.90 -1.21
N VAL A 88 -5.38 -8.84 -1.32
CA VAL A 88 -5.97 -8.43 -2.61
C VAL A 88 -4.87 -8.07 -3.61
N PHE A 89 -3.82 -7.37 -3.19
CA PHE A 89 -2.70 -7.04 -4.10
C PHE A 89 -1.91 -8.26 -4.51
N LYS A 90 -1.74 -9.24 -3.60
CA LYS A 90 -1.12 -10.53 -3.94
C LYS A 90 -1.94 -11.31 -4.98
N LYS A 91 -3.27 -11.34 -4.85
CA LYS A 91 -4.16 -11.97 -5.84
C LYS A 91 -4.06 -11.26 -7.19
N LEU A 92 -4.13 -9.93 -7.18
CA LEU A 92 -4.16 -9.10 -8.37
C LEU A 92 -2.82 -9.05 -9.15
N SER A 93 -1.71 -9.43 -8.52
CA SER A 93 -0.39 -9.52 -9.16
C SER A 93 -0.06 -10.90 -9.75
N GLN A 94 -0.97 -11.86 -9.65
CA GLN A 94 -0.77 -13.21 -10.19
C GLN A 94 -1.26 -13.33 -11.63
N TYR A 95 -0.56 -14.16 -12.41
CA TYR A 95 -0.99 -14.58 -13.74
C TYR A 95 -1.70 -15.96 -13.68
N PRO A 96 -2.81 -16.19 -14.41
CA PRO A 96 -3.56 -15.20 -15.19
C PRO A 96 -4.30 -14.22 -14.27
N PRO A 97 -4.33 -12.92 -14.59
CA PRO A 97 -4.99 -11.95 -13.74
C PRO A 97 -6.51 -12.13 -13.79
N VAL A 98 -7.12 -12.20 -12.61
CA VAL A 98 -8.55 -12.30 -12.42
C VAL A 98 -8.97 -11.28 -11.38
N VAL A 99 -9.99 -10.48 -11.71
CA VAL A 99 -10.59 -9.51 -10.81
C VAL A 99 -12.07 -9.84 -10.65
N GLU A 100 -12.47 -10.09 -9.41
CA GLU A 100 -13.84 -10.42 -9.04
C GLU A 100 -14.51 -9.24 -8.34
N ASN A 101 -15.84 -9.24 -8.29
CA ASN A 101 -16.60 -8.19 -7.58
C ASN A 101 -16.21 -8.08 -6.10
N ALA A 102 -15.82 -9.18 -5.47
CA ALA A 102 -15.32 -9.18 -4.10
C ALA A 102 -14.01 -8.39 -3.94
N ASP A 103 -13.13 -8.39 -4.95
CA ASP A 103 -11.88 -7.63 -4.91
C ASP A 103 -12.16 -6.13 -4.96
N TYR A 104 -13.12 -5.71 -5.79
CA TYR A 104 -13.55 -4.32 -5.84
C TYR A 104 -14.13 -3.83 -4.51
N ASN A 105 -14.84 -4.68 -3.76
CA ASN A 105 -15.33 -4.30 -2.42
C ASN A 105 -14.18 -4.04 -1.43
N VAL A 106 -13.12 -4.87 -1.46
CA VAL A 106 -11.94 -4.66 -0.61
C VAL A 106 -11.19 -3.39 -1.01
N LEU A 107 -11.10 -3.12 -2.31
CA LEU A 107 -10.44 -1.93 -2.85
C LEU A 107 -11.23 -0.64 -2.59
N ASP A 108 -12.57 -0.70 -2.65
CA ASP A 108 -13.44 0.39 -2.21
C ASP A 108 -13.13 0.74 -0.75
N MET A 109 -13.16 -0.24 0.15
CA MET A 109 -12.86 -0.03 1.56
C MET A 109 -11.46 0.54 1.80
N LEU A 110 -10.48 0.05 1.04
CA LEU A 110 -9.11 0.57 1.10
C LEU A 110 -9.08 2.06 0.72
N VAL A 111 -9.64 2.42 -0.43
CA VAL A 111 -9.68 3.81 -0.93
C VAL A 111 -10.46 4.71 0.02
N ILE A 112 -11.63 4.28 0.50
CA ILE A 112 -12.43 5.05 1.46
C ILE A 112 -11.61 5.35 2.72
N THR A 113 -10.91 4.34 3.25
CA THR A 113 -10.07 4.48 4.46
C THR A 113 -8.92 5.47 4.26
N MET A 114 -8.36 5.57 3.05
CA MET A 114 -7.31 6.55 2.74
C MET A 114 -7.81 8.00 2.84
N TYR A 115 -9.05 8.26 2.43
CA TYR A 115 -9.63 9.61 2.46
C TYR A 115 -10.37 9.92 3.77
N ASP A 116 -10.94 8.90 4.43
CA ASP A 116 -11.71 9.04 5.64
C ASP A 116 -11.74 7.73 6.46
N LYS A 117 -10.79 7.61 7.39
CA LYS A 117 -10.66 6.45 8.30
C LYS A 117 -11.89 6.21 9.18
N ASN A 118 -12.74 7.21 9.36
CA ASN A 118 -13.96 7.14 10.17
C ASN A 118 -15.23 7.01 9.33
N SER A 119 -15.09 6.72 8.04
CA SER A 119 -16.25 6.56 7.16
C SER A 119 -17.09 5.35 7.60
N THR A 120 -18.41 5.50 7.51
CA THR A 120 -19.38 4.42 7.82
C THR A 120 -19.96 3.79 6.55
N VAL A 121 -19.56 4.26 5.38
CA VAL A 121 -20.01 3.75 4.07
C VAL A 121 -18.95 2.84 3.48
N ASP A 122 -19.36 1.89 2.65
CA ASP A 122 -18.51 0.88 2.03
C ASP A 122 -18.43 1.00 0.50
N LYS A 123 -18.97 2.09 -0.06
CA LYS A 123 -18.93 2.42 -1.49
C LYS A 123 -18.25 3.74 -1.76
N VAL A 124 -17.31 3.72 -2.71
CA VAL A 124 -16.46 4.87 -3.01
C VAL A 124 -17.25 6.08 -3.48
N ASP A 125 -18.33 5.88 -4.26
CA ASP A 125 -19.18 6.98 -4.73
C ASP A 125 -20.01 7.60 -3.58
N GLU A 126 -20.47 6.78 -2.63
CA GLU A 126 -21.17 7.26 -1.43
C GLU A 126 -20.21 8.04 -0.52
N ALA A 127 -18.98 7.54 -0.34
CA ALA A 127 -17.93 8.23 0.41
C ALA A 127 -17.55 9.54 -0.27
N ARG A 128 -17.43 9.54 -1.60
CA ARG A 128 -17.18 10.74 -2.39
C ARG A 128 -18.27 11.79 -2.19
N LEU A 129 -19.54 11.37 -2.22
CA LEU A 129 -20.68 12.25 -1.98
C LEU A 129 -20.68 12.80 -0.55
N ASP A 130 -20.45 11.97 0.46
CA ASP A 130 -20.36 12.40 1.87
C ASP A 130 -19.25 13.44 2.06
N LEU A 131 -18.04 13.12 1.60
CA LEU A 131 -16.88 13.99 1.75
C LEU A 131 -17.05 15.32 1.02
N PHE A 132 -17.67 15.30 -0.15
CA PHE A 132 -17.97 16.51 -0.92
C PHE A 132 -19.11 17.32 -0.31
N ALA A 133 -20.29 16.73 -0.14
CA ALA A 133 -21.52 17.46 0.19
C ALA A 133 -21.68 17.74 1.68
N ARG A 134 -21.32 16.78 2.56
CA ARG A 134 -21.50 16.93 4.00
C ARG A 134 -20.24 17.47 4.68
N LYS A 135 -19.07 16.91 4.35
CA LYS A 135 -17.80 17.32 4.98
C LYS A 135 -17.08 18.46 4.26
N GLN A 136 -17.60 18.91 3.11
CA GLN A 136 -17.09 20.08 2.35
C GLN A 136 -15.58 20.01 2.08
N ARG A 137 -15.07 18.81 1.80
CA ARG A 137 -13.65 18.60 1.47
C ARG A 137 -13.34 19.21 0.10
N PRO A 138 -12.12 19.75 -0.09
CA PRO A 138 -11.67 20.22 -1.39
C PRO A 138 -11.58 19.05 -2.39
N TYR A 139 -11.57 19.36 -3.69
CA TYR A 139 -11.59 18.34 -4.76
C TYR A 139 -10.46 17.30 -4.69
N TYR A 140 -9.25 17.68 -4.24
CA TYR A 140 -8.14 16.75 -4.04
C TYR A 140 -8.28 15.91 -2.76
N GLY A 141 -9.19 16.28 -1.87
CA GLY A 141 -9.50 15.59 -0.61
C GLY A 141 -10.73 14.70 -0.67
N ILE A 142 -11.16 14.28 -1.87
CA ILE A 142 -12.28 13.34 -2.08
C ILE A 142 -11.82 12.14 -2.91
N PRO A 143 -12.30 10.92 -2.62
CA PRO A 143 -11.88 9.69 -3.30
C PRO A 143 -12.32 9.68 -4.76
N PRO A 144 -11.65 8.94 -5.66
CA PRO A 144 -12.04 8.83 -7.07
C PRO A 144 -13.49 8.32 -7.24
N THR A 145 -14.05 8.44 -8.45
CA THR A 145 -15.33 7.77 -8.75
C THR A 145 -15.13 6.27 -8.89
N SER A 146 -16.19 5.47 -8.71
CA SER A 146 -16.14 4.02 -8.90
C SER A 146 -15.62 3.63 -10.30
N THR A 147 -16.05 4.37 -11.33
CA THR A 147 -15.57 4.15 -12.70
C THR A 147 -14.06 4.39 -12.83
N ALA A 148 -13.54 5.47 -12.23
CA ALA A 148 -12.11 5.76 -12.26
C ALA A 148 -11.31 4.71 -11.49
N LEU A 149 -11.81 4.27 -10.33
CA LEU A 149 -11.20 3.20 -9.54
C LEU A 149 -11.14 1.89 -10.34
N ILE A 150 -12.24 1.47 -10.96
CA ILE A 150 -12.29 0.24 -11.77
C ILE A 150 -11.26 0.29 -12.91
N GLN A 151 -11.14 1.41 -13.60
CA GLN A 151 -10.16 1.55 -14.68
C GLN A 151 -8.73 1.50 -14.16
N HIS A 152 -8.44 2.19 -13.06
CA HIS A 152 -7.13 2.15 -12.43
C HIS A 152 -6.74 0.73 -12.02
N VAL A 153 -7.68 0.00 -11.40
CA VAL A 153 -7.47 -1.41 -11.03
C VAL A 153 -7.18 -2.26 -12.26
N LYS A 154 -7.95 -2.12 -13.34
CA LYS A 154 -7.69 -2.88 -14.58
C LYS A 154 -6.31 -2.60 -15.15
N TRP A 155 -5.87 -1.34 -15.16
CA TRP A 155 -4.52 -0.99 -15.63
C TRP A 155 -3.43 -1.58 -14.75
N SER A 156 -3.55 -1.41 -13.44
CA SER A 156 -2.60 -1.94 -12.47
C SER A 156 -2.52 -3.46 -12.51
N VAL A 157 -3.65 -4.15 -12.62
CA VAL A 157 -3.71 -5.61 -12.72
C VAL A 157 -3.07 -6.12 -14.00
N TYR A 158 -3.28 -5.44 -15.13
CA TYR A 158 -2.59 -5.80 -16.36
C TYR A 158 -1.07 -5.67 -16.24
N GLN A 159 -0.58 -4.57 -15.67
CA GLN A 159 0.85 -4.37 -15.47
C GLN A 159 1.43 -5.38 -14.47
N ALA A 160 0.80 -5.51 -13.29
CA ALA A 160 1.28 -6.34 -12.22
C ALA A 160 1.10 -7.83 -12.51
N GLY A 161 -0.08 -8.28 -12.92
CA GLY A 161 -0.41 -9.68 -13.18
C GLY A 161 0.01 -10.14 -14.58
N SER A 162 -0.41 -9.43 -15.64
CA SER A 162 -0.14 -9.87 -17.01
C SER A 162 1.32 -9.67 -17.43
N ILE A 163 2.00 -8.61 -16.97
CA ILE A 163 3.38 -8.32 -17.39
C ILE A 163 4.39 -8.75 -16.33
N TRP A 164 4.36 -8.15 -15.14
CA TRP A 164 5.38 -8.39 -14.11
C TRP A 164 5.22 -9.72 -13.37
N GLY A 165 4.00 -10.23 -13.24
CA GLY A 165 3.70 -11.50 -12.58
C GLY A 165 4.29 -12.71 -13.29
N GLN A 166 4.73 -12.52 -14.54
CA GLN A 166 5.43 -13.51 -15.36
C GLN A 166 6.94 -13.26 -15.47
N ALA A 167 7.52 -12.39 -14.63
CA ALA A 167 8.93 -11.99 -14.72
C ALA A 167 9.93 -13.16 -14.61
N THR A 168 9.54 -14.27 -14.01
CA THR A 168 10.36 -15.48 -13.89
C THR A 168 10.12 -16.51 -15.00
N VAL A 169 9.23 -16.22 -15.95
CA VAL A 169 8.87 -17.12 -17.06
C VAL A 169 9.63 -16.73 -18.32
N CYS A 170 10.37 -17.67 -18.92
CA CYS A 170 11.20 -17.39 -20.11
C CYS A 170 10.39 -16.93 -21.34
N LYS A 171 9.15 -17.41 -21.48
CA LYS A 171 8.25 -17.02 -22.57
C LYS A 171 6.91 -16.57 -21.99
N MET A 172 6.82 -15.27 -21.74
CA MET A 172 5.62 -14.61 -21.22
C MET A 172 4.42 -14.82 -22.14
N GLN A 173 3.26 -15.11 -21.57
CA GLN A 173 1.99 -15.12 -22.29
C GLN A 173 1.45 -13.69 -22.39
N THR A 174 1.08 -13.27 -23.60
CA THR A 174 0.59 -11.93 -23.87
C THR A 174 -0.92 -11.88 -23.85
N GLU A 175 -1.49 -11.08 -22.96
CA GLU A 175 -2.90 -10.68 -23.03
C GLU A 175 -3.06 -9.37 -23.78
N SER A 176 -4.21 -9.16 -24.42
CA SER A 176 -4.49 -7.89 -25.08
C SER A 176 -4.75 -6.79 -24.03
N PRO A 177 -4.03 -5.66 -24.05
CA PRO A 177 -4.30 -4.52 -23.17
C PRO A 177 -5.77 -4.04 -23.26
N ALA A 178 -6.42 -4.24 -24.40
CA ALA A 178 -7.81 -3.79 -24.62
C ALA A 178 -8.81 -4.47 -23.68
N ASN A 179 -8.55 -5.71 -23.28
CA ASN A 179 -9.38 -6.43 -22.30
C ASN A 179 -9.27 -5.81 -20.90
N TRP A 180 -8.21 -5.04 -20.66
CA TRP A 180 -7.85 -4.41 -19.41
C TRP A 180 -8.02 -2.88 -19.44
N GLY A 181 -8.93 -2.38 -20.27
CA GLY A 181 -9.31 -0.96 -20.28
C GLY A 181 -8.38 -0.05 -21.08
N TRP A 182 -7.39 -0.59 -21.81
CA TRP A 182 -6.54 0.22 -22.69
C TRP A 182 -7.19 0.44 -24.05
N GLN A 183 -7.17 1.68 -24.55
CA GLN A 183 -7.71 2.03 -25.88
C GLN A 183 -6.62 2.62 -26.77
N LYS A 184 -6.57 2.17 -28.04
CA LYS A 184 -5.61 2.69 -29.02
C LYS A 184 -6.09 4.07 -29.52
N GLY A 185 -5.29 5.12 -29.32
CA GLY A 185 -5.48 6.40 -30.03
C GLY A 185 -6.20 7.55 -29.30
N LYS A 186 -6.32 7.56 -27.97
CA LYS A 186 -6.67 8.78 -27.23
C LYS A 186 -5.64 9.06 -26.14
N SER A 187 -4.98 10.20 -26.23
CA SER A 187 -4.13 10.73 -25.17
C SER A 187 -5.00 11.13 -23.98
N PHE A 188 -5.26 10.20 -23.06
CA PHE A 188 -5.64 10.51 -21.69
C PHE A 188 -5.05 9.43 -20.76
N GLY A 189 -4.14 9.86 -19.88
CA GLY A 189 -3.50 9.03 -18.85
C GLY A 189 -2.38 8.14 -19.36
N ARG A 190 -1.17 8.69 -19.50
CA ARG A 190 0.05 7.91 -19.77
C ARG A 190 0.45 7.12 -18.51
N PRO A 191 0.83 5.84 -18.62
CA PRO A 191 2.11 5.41 -18.06
C PRO A 191 3.08 5.32 -19.22
N PHE A 192 3.95 6.32 -19.37
CA PHE A 192 5.07 6.24 -20.31
C PHE A 192 6.13 5.33 -19.72
N HIS A 193 5.93 4.03 -19.83
CA HIS A 193 7.04 3.15 -20.16
C HIS A 193 6.78 2.61 -21.56
N PRO A 194 7.73 2.79 -22.51
CA PRO A 194 7.64 2.06 -23.75
C PRO A 194 7.65 0.57 -23.38
N LEU A 195 6.53 -0.11 -23.61
CA LEU A 195 6.49 -1.57 -23.57
C LEU A 195 7.69 -2.08 -24.40
N PRO A 196 8.46 -3.07 -23.90
CA PRO A 196 9.46 -3.72 -24.72
C PRO A 196 8.78 -4.16 -26.02
N ARG A 197 9.30 -3.69 -27.17
CA ARG A 197 8.82 -4.17 -28.46
C ARG A 197 9.14 -5.66 -28.53
N VAL A 198 8.14 -6.50 -28.27
CA VAL A 198 8.21 -7.90 -28.67
C VAL A 198 8.06 -7.90 -30.18
N VAL A 199 9.20 -8.04 -30.86
CA VAL A 199 9.21 -8.25 -32.31
C VAL A 199 8.67 -9.64 -32.53
N SER A 200 7.46 -9.74 -33.08
CA SER A 200 6.96 -11.00 -33.63
C SER A 200 7.80 -11.31 -34.86
N SER A 201 8.61 -12.37 -34.78
CA SER A 201 9.22 -13.05 -35.93
C SER A 201 8.14 -13.65 -36.83
#